data_AF-A0AAT9HEK6-F1
#
_entry.id   AF-A0AAT9HEK6-F1
#
_cell.length_a   1.000
_cell.length_b   1.000
_cell.length_c   1.000
_cell.angle_alpha   90.00
_cell.angle_beta   90.00
_cell.angle_gamma   90.00
#
_symmetry.space_group_name_H-M   'P 1'
#
loop_
_entity.id
_entity.type
_entity.pdbx_description
1 polymer ?
#
loop_
_entity_poly.entity_id
_entity_poly.type
_entity_poly.pdbx_seq_one_letter_code
_entity_poly.pdbx_strand_id
1 'polypeptide(L)'
;MSQLVIKRPPRTLPPEVPSDELQLENPPELPRGQQESMLMQVLPTLGMGSSVVFYFASPNAHPFMRIMGVVMLVSTAAMVIAQIVRYRRGTQGQMADVRRDYLRYLAQTRRKVRGTAHRQRDAQLYLHPAPEQLWAVVAEGSRVWERRVGDADFGQVRLGLGPQRLATPLSAPQTAPVDELEPLCAGAMQRFLAVHGQLDGLPVAVSLRAFYHVTLSGDPDSAQAAARALVAQAVTLHSPTTWSSPW
;
A
#
# COMPACT_ATOMS: atom_id res chain seq x y z
N MET A 1 -36.90 42.77 10.26
CA MET A 1 -36.07 41.54 10.22
C MET A 1 -36.98 40.36 10.48
N SER A 2 -37.13 39.44 9.53
CA SER A 2 -37.87 38.19 9.73
C SER A 2 -36.92 37.12 10.25
N GLN A 3 -37.33 36.36 11.27
CA GLN A 3 -36.55 35.25 11.83
C GLN A 3 -37.20 33.92 11.43
N LEU A 4 -36.40 32.95 10.99
CA LEU A 4 -36.82 31.58 10.76
C LEU A 4 -36.38 30.73 11.95
N VAL A 5 -37.32 30.03 12.60
CA VAL A 5 -37.00 29.10 13.68
C VAL A 5 -36.52 27.78 13.07
N ILE A 6 -35.24 27.47 13.25
CA ILE A 6 -34.64 26.22 12.80
C ILE A 6 -34.66 25.21 13.95
N LYS A 7 -35.34 24.08 13.76
CA LYS A 7 -35.22 22.91 14.65
C LYS A 7 -34.04 22.08 14.19
N ARG A 8 -33.06 21.86 15.07
CA ARG A 8 -31.87 21.06 14.76
C ARG A 8 -32.25 19.58 14.58
N PRO A 9 -32.11 19.00 13.38
CA PRO A 9 -32.40 17.59 13.17
C PRO A 9 -31.35 16.70 13.86
N PRO A 10 -31.63 15.38 13.98
CA PRO A 10 -30.60 14.40 14.29
C PRO A 10 -29.45 14.50 13.28
N ARG A 11 -28.22 14.43 13.77
CA ARG A 11 -27.02 14.57 12.93
C ARG A 11 -26.86 13.35 12.02
N THR A 12 -26.66 13.59 10.73
CA THR A 12 -26.26 12.55 9.78
C THR A 12 -24.75 12.50 9.68
N LEU A 13 -24.16 11.35 10.00
CA LEU A 13 -22.73 11.11 9.87
C LEU A 13 -22.39 10.51 8.51
N PRO A 14 -21.21 10.81 7.94
CA PRO A 14 -20.75 10.12 6.75
C PRO A 14 -20.51 8.64 7.06
N PRO A 15 -20.49 7.76 6.04
CA PRO A 15 -20.16 6.35 6.22
C PRO A 15 -18.82 6.17 6.93
N GLU A 16 -18.74 5.17 7.80
CA GLU A 16 -17.50 4.85 8.52
C GLU A 16 -16.39 4.43 7.56
N VAL A 17 -15.20 4.95 7.85
CA VAL A 17 -13.98 4.65 7.10
C VAL A 17 -13.19 3.61 7.89
N PRO A 18 -12.83 2.46 7.30
CA PRO A 18 -12.04 1.46 8.01
C PRO A 18 -10.70 2.03 8.48
N SER A 19 -10.40 1.81 9.75
CA SER A 19 -9.17 2.27 10.41
C SER A 19 -8.21 1.14 10.77
N ASP A 20 -8.61 -0.12 10.57
CA ASP A 20 -7.78 -1.28 10.87
C ASP A 20 -6.49 -1.25 10.05
N GLU A 21 -5.38 -1.62 10.68
CA GLU A 21 -4.07 -1.67 10.03
C GLU A 21 -4.04 -2.74 8.93
N LEU A 22 -3.58 -2.37 7.74
CA LEU A 22 -3.42 -3.31 6.63
C LEU A 22 -1.95 -3.71 6.53
N GLN A 23 -1.66 -4.92 7.00
CA GLN A 23 -0.35 -5.55 6.87
C GLN A 23 -0.18 -6.08 5.45
N LEU A 24 0.92 -5.70 4.79
CA LEU A 24 1.28 -6.24 3.47
C LEU A 24 1.96 -7.61 3.58
N GLU A 25 1.83 -8.43 2.55
CA GLU A 25 2.55 -9.69 2.44
C GLU A 25 4.02 -9.47 2.11
N ASN A 26 4.88 -10.34 2.66
CA ASN A 26 6.31 -10.33 2.41
C ASN A 26 6.60 -10.50 0.91
N PRO A 27 7.55 -9.73 0.35
CA PRO A 27 8.04 -10.01 -0.99
C PRO A 27 8.72 -11.39 -1.02
N PRO A 28 8.71 -12.07 -2.18
CA PRO A 28 9.34 -13.38 -2.32
C PRO A 28 10.84 -13.31 -2.05
N GLU A 29 11.38 -14.36 -1.44
CA GLU A 29 12.81 -14.54 -1.20
C GLU A 29 13.52 -15.05 -2.45
N LEU A 30 14.80 -14.73 -2.57
CA LEU A 30 15.67 -15.34 -3.58
C LEU A 30 15.89 -16.82 -3.23
N PRO A 31 15.83 -17.74 -4.21
CA PRO A 31 16.12 -19.15 -3.98
C PRO A 31 17.57 -19.24 -3.51
N ARG A 32 17.76 -19.59 -2.23
CA ARG A 32 19.09 -19.80 -1.67
C ARG A 32 19.80 -20.85 -2.51
N GLY A 33 21.04 -20.55 -2.88
CA GLY A 33 21.83 -21.31 -3.84
C GLY A 33 21.74 -22.80 -3.56
N GLN A 34 21.17 -23.53 -4.51
CA GLN A 34 20.98 -24.98 -4.48
C GLN A 34 22.33 -25.70 -4.66
N GLN A 35 23.37 -25.29 -3.93
CA GLN A 35 24.68 -25.94 -3.96
C GLN A 35 24.58 -27.42 -3.55
N GLU A 36 23.64 -27.76 -2.67
CA GLU A 36 23.31 -29.16 -2.34
C GLU A 36 22.79 -29.95 -3.55
N SER A 37 21.98 -29.33 -4.42
CA SER A 37 21.49 -30.02 -5.61
C SER A 37 22.56 -30.19 -6.69
N MET A 38 23.56 -29.31 -6.74
CA MET A 38 24.67 -29.45 -7.69
C MET A 38 25.58 -30.62 -7.30
N LEU A 39 25.89 -30.80 -6.01
CA LEU A 39 26.63 -31.97 -5.53
C LEU A 39 25.87 -33.29 -5.80
N MET A 40 24.55 -33.33 -5.53
CA MET A 40 23.72 -34.49 -5.85
C MET A 40 23.56 -34.75 -7.36
N GLN A 41 23.64 -33.73 -8.22
CA GLN A 41 23.60 -33.89 -9.68
C GLN A 41 24.95 -34.30 -10.29
N VAL A 42 26.06 -33.89 -9.67
CA VAL A 42 27.42 -34.21 -10.13
C VAL A 42 27.82 -35.64 -9.75
N LEU A 43 27.30 -36.19 -8.64
CA LEU A 43 27.66 -37.54 -8.19
C LEU A 43 27.34 -38.66 -9.22
N PRO A 44 26.15 -38.71 -9.86
CA PRO A 44 25.87 -39.71 -10.89
C PRO A 44 26.69 -39.51 -12.18
N THR A 45 26.98 -38.27 -12.55
CA THR A 45 27.78 -37.97 -13.76
C THR A 45 29.24 -38.34 -13.58
N LEU A 46 29.80 -38.16 -12.37
CA LEU A 46 31.14 -38.66 -12.03
C LEU A 46 31.21 -40.19 -12.04
N GLY A 47 30.19 -40.89 -11.52
CA GLY A 47 30.11 -42.35 -11.55
C GLY A 47 29.97 -42.95 -12.95
N MET A 48 29.28 -42.24 -13.86
CA MET A 48 29.19 -42.64 -15.27
C MET A 48 30.46 -42.26 -16.06
N GLY A 49 31.13 -41.16 -15.74
CA GLY A 49 32.37 -40.76 -16.38
C GLY A 49 33.53 -41.73 -16.09
N SER A 50 33.61 -42.27 -14.87
CA SER A 50 34.66 -43.23 -14.49
C SER A 50 34.56 -44.56 -15.24
N SER A 51 33.35 -45.03 -15.54
CA SER A 51 33.12 -46.27 -16.29
C SER A 51 33.49 -46.13 -17.77
N VAL A 52 33.25 -44.97 -18.39
CA VAL A 52 33.72 -44.70 -19.76
C VAL A 52 35.24 -44.75 -19.86
N VAL A 53 35.97 -44.10 -18.93
CA VAL A 53 37.44 -44.13 -18.92
C VAL A 53 37.97 -45.56 -18.74
N PHE A 54 37.34 -46.37 -17.88
CA PHE A 54 37.72 -47.76 -17.65
C PHE A 54 37.58 -48.64 -18.91
N TYR A 55 36.51 -48.46 -19.69
CA TYR A 55 36.28 -49.23 -20.93
C TYR A 55 37.26 -48.86 -22.05
N PHE A 56 37.74 -47.61 -22.10
CA PHE A 56 38.71 -47.15 -23.09
C PHE A 56 40.17 -47.37 -22.69
N ALA A 57 40.50 -47.35 -21.40
CA ALA A 57 41.86 -47.56 -20.90
C ALA A 57 42.28 -49.04 -20.84
N SER A 58 41.34 -49.98 -20.91
CA SER A 58 41.63 -51.42 -20.90
C SER A 58 42.08 -51.93 -22.28
N PRO A 59 43.35 -52.39 -22.44
CA PRO A 59 43.90 -52.81 -23.73
C PRO A 59 43.21 -54.04 -24.36
N ASN A 60 42.61 -54.90 -23.53
CA ASN A 60 41.95 -56.17 -23.93
C ASN A 60 40.41 -56.09 -23.99
N ALA A 61 39.82 -54.90 -24.03
CA ALA A 61 38.37 -54.75 -24.08
C ALA A 61 37.78 -55.26 -25.41
N HIS A 62 36.78 -56.15 -25.35
CA HIS A 62 36.06 -56.68 -26.51
C HIS A 62 35.49 -55.52 -27.37
N PRO A 63 35.47 -55.61 -28.72
CA PRO A 63 34.95 -54.56 -29.59
C PRO A 63 33.54 -54.08 -29.21
N PHE A 64 32.72 -54.99 -28.68
CA PHE A 64 31.38 -54.71 -28.15
C PHE A 64 31.38 -53.71 -26.97
N MET A 65 32.35 -53.80 -26.06
CA MET A 65 32.46 -52.89 -24.91
C MET A 65 32.83 -51.46 -25.33
N ARG A 66 33.63 -51.30 -26.39
CA ARG A 66 33.97 -49.97 -26.95
C ARG A 66 32.74 -49.28 -27.55
N ILE A 67 31.91 -50.02 -28.30
CA ILE A 67 30.65 -49.50 -28.85
C ILE A 67 29.71 -49.06 -27.72
N MET A 68 29.62 -49.85 -26.66
CA MET A 68 28.78 -49.53 -25.51
C MET A 68 29.27 -48.28 -24.75
N GLY A 69 30.59 -48.11 -24.64
CA GLY A 69 31.19 -46.89 -24.10
C GLY A 69 30.86 -45.63 -24.92
N VAL A 70 30.84 -45.72 -26.26
CA VAL A 70 30.44 -44.60 -27.13
C VAL A 70 28.95 -44.24 -26.96
N VAL A 71 28.07 -45.24 -26.93
CA VAL A 71 26.62 -45.03 -26.72
C VAL A 71 26.35 -44.39 -25.36
N MET A 72 27.06 -44.86 -24.32
CA MET A 72 26.96 -44.32 -22.98
C MET A 72 27.43 -42.86 -22.92
N LEU A 73 28.56 -42.52 -23.56
CA LEU A 73 29.07 -41.16 -23.64
C LEU A 73 28.06 -40.22 -24.30
N VAL A 74 27.49 -40.61 -25.44
CA VAL A 74 26.46 -39.82 -26.14
C VAL A 74 25.21 -39.64 -25.29
N SER A 75 24.76 -40.70 -24.59
CA SER A 75 23.59 -40.65 -23.72
C SER A 75 23.81 -39.74 -22.49
N THR A 76 24.98 -39.81 -21.86
CA THR A 76 25.34 -38.93 -20.74
C THR A 76 25.43 -37.47 -21.21
N ALA A 77 26.03 -37.21 -22.37
CA ALA A 77 26.07 -35.87 -22.96
C ALA A 77 24.66 -35.32 -23.24
N ALA A 78 23.77 -36.13 -23.83
CA ALA A 78 22.38 -35.74 -24.07
C ALA A 78 21.63 -35.48 -22.75
N MET A 79 21.85 -36.28 -21.72
CA MET A 79 21.25 -36.11 -20.39
C MET A 79 21.72 -34.83 -19.70
N VAL A 80 23.02 -34.52 -19.75
CA VAL A 80 23.58 -33.28 -19.19
C VAL A 80 23.01 -32.06 -19.91
N ILE A 81 22.92 -32.09 -21.24
CA ILE A 81 22.30 -31.02 -22.03
C ILE A 81 20.83 -30.85 -21.64
N ALA A 82 20.06 -31.95 -21.55
CA ALA A 82 18.66 -31.91 -21.14
C ALA A 82 18.48 -31.36 -19.72
N GLN A 83 19.36 -31.72 -18.78
CA GLN A 83 19.36 -31.17 -17.42
C GLN A 83 19.66 -29.67 -17.40
N ILE A 84 20.66 -29.20 -18.17
CA ILE A 84 20.99 -27.77 -18.26
C ILE A 84 19.82 -26.97 -18.85
N VAL A 85 19.18 -27.48 -19.91
CA VAL A 85 18.02 -26.83 -20.53
C VAL A 85 16.84 -26.79 -19.57
N ARG A 86 16.55 -27.88 -18.87
CA ARG A 86 15.47 -27.96 -17.87
C ARG A 86 15.75 -27.04 -16.68
N TYR A 87 16.99 -26.98 -16.22
CA TYR A 87 17.41 -26.09 -15.12
C TYR A 87 17.25 -24.63 -15.51
N ARG A 88 17.79 -24.22 -16.67
CA ARG A 88 17.64 -22.83 -17.17
C ARG A 88 16.18 -22.43 -17.39
N ARG A 89 15.34 -23.33 -17.92
CA ARG A 89 13.91 -23.05 -18.12
C ARG A 89 13.11 -23.04 -16.81
N GLY A 90 13.39 -23.98 -15.90
CA GLY A 90 12.67 -24.12 -14.64
C GLY A 90 12.92 -22.95 -13.69
N THR A 91 14.18 -22.58 -13.46
CA THR A 91 14.55 -21.54 -12.50
C THR A 91 14.11 -20.14 -12.96
N GLN A 92 14.21 -19.84 -14.26
CA GLN A 92 13.79 -18.54 -14.79
C GLN A 92 12.26 -18.40 -14.86
N GLY A 93 11.55 -19.46 -15.26
CA GLY A 93 10.08 -19.45 -15.34
C GLY A 93 9.41 -19.32 -13.97
N GLN A 94 9.85 -20.12 -13.00
CA GLN A 94 9.29 -20.09 -11.65
C GLN A 94 9.44 -18.71 -10.98
N MET A 95 10.59 -18.05 -11.17
CA MET A 95 10.79 -16.70 -10.62
C MET A 95 9.89 -15.66 -11.27
N ALA A 96 9.68 -15.76 -12.58
CA ALA A 96 8.81 -14.85 -13.31
C ALA A 96 7.35 -15.00 -12.86
N ASP A 97 6.89 -16.22 -12.62
CA ASP A 97 5.54 -16.51 -12.13
C ASP A 97 5.34 -15.96 -10.71
N VAL A 98 6.30 -16.20 -9.80
CA VAL A 98 6.25 -15.67 -8.42
C VAL A 98 6.22 -14.14 -8.40
N ARG A 99 7.05 -13.48 -9.21
CA ARG A 99 7.01 -12.02 -9.38
C ARG A 99 5.64 -11.54 -9.88
N ARG A 100 5.10 -12.22 -10.88
CA ARG A 100 3.79 -11.88 -11.47
C ARG A 100 2.68 -11.98 -10.43
N ASP A 101 2.70 -13.00 -9.61
CA ASP A 101 1.70 -13.21 -8.56
C ASP A 101 1.80 -12.15 -7.47
N TYR A 102 3.01 -11.79 -7.03
CA TYR A 102 3.20 -10.71 -6.06
C TYR A 102 2.74 -9.34 -6.59
N LEU A 103 3.07 -9.01 -7.85
CA LEU A 103 2.59 -7.77 -8.47
C LEU A 103 1.06 -7.78 -8.67
N ARG A 104 0.47 -8.95 -8.93
CA ARG A 104 -1.00 -9.11 -8.98
C ARG A 104 -1.62 -8.86 -7.61
N TYR A 105 -1.01 -9.40 -6.54
CA TYR A 105 -1.40 -9.11 -5.16
C TYR A 105 -1.37 -7.60 -4.88
N LEU A 106 -0.25 -6.92 -5.14
CA LEU A 106 -0.16 -5.46 -4.95
C LEU A 106 -1.21 -4.70 -5.75
N ALA A 107 -1.50 -5.13 -6.99
CA ALA A 107 -2.53 -4.52 -7.81
C ALA A 107 -3.95 -4.71 -7.25
N GLN A 108 -4.25 -5.85 -6.63
CA GLN A 108 -5.52 -6.10 -5.94
C GLN A 108 -5.62 -5.28 -4.66
N THR A 109 -4.58 -5.29 -3.83
CA THR A 109 -4.48 -4.48 -2.60
C THR A 109 -4.64 -3.00 -2.91
N ARG A 110 -4.06 -2.50 -4.01
CA ARG A 110 -4.26 -1.12 -4.49
C ARG A 110 -5.73 -0.74 -4.64
N ARG A 111 -6.58 -1.65 -5.14
CA ARG A 111 -8.02 -1.36 -5.32
C ARG A 111 -8.70 -1.19 -3.97
N LYS A 112 -8.37 -2.04 -2.99
CA LYS A 112 -8.88 -1.93 -1.61
C LYS A 112 -8.45 -0.60 -0.98
N VAL A 113 -7.16 -0.27 -1.07
CA VAL A 113 -6.60 0.97 -0.54
C VAL A 113 -7.23 2.21 -1.20
N ARG A 114 -7.39 2.22 -2.52
CA ARG A 114 -8.10 3.32 -3.21
C ARG A 114 -9.56 3.44 -2.77
N GLY A 115 -10.25 2.32 -2.57
CA GLY A 115 -11.63 2.33 -2.04
C GLY A 115 -11.73 2.96 -0.65
N THR A 116 -10.79 2.65 0.25
CA THR A 116 -10.69 3.34 1.55
C THR A 116 -10.33 4.80 1.39
N ALA A 117 -9.38 5.13 0.52
CA ALA A 117 -8.96 6.52 0.27
C ALA A 117 -10.11 7.39 -0.25
N HIS A 118 -10.97 6.86 -1.13
CA HIS A 118 -12.17 7.54 -1.59
C HIS A 118 -13.16 7.79 -0.44
N ARG A 119 -13.48 6.75 0.36
CA ARG A 119 -14.35 6.90 1.53
C ARG A 119 -13.82 7.91 2.54
N GLN A 120 -12.51 7.90 2.80
CA GLN A 120 -11.84 8.89 3.66
C GLN A 120 -12.01 10.30 3.12
N ARG A 121 -11.77 10.50 1.82
CA ARG A 121 -11.93 11.80 1.18
C ARG A 121 -13.37 12.29 1.26
N ASP A 122 -14.33 11.43 0.95
CA ASP A 122 -15.75 11.78 0.98
C ASP A 122 -16.21 12.14 2.39
N ALA A 123 -15.80 11.35 3.40
CA ALA A 123 -16.08 11.64 4.80
C ALA A 123 -15.47 12.97 5.26
N GLN A 124 -14.20 13.23 4.92
CA GLN A 124 -13.54 14.48 5.30
C GLN A 124 -14.12 15.70 4.59
N LEU A 125 -14.45 15.60 3.30
CA LEU A 125 -15.10 16.69 2.56
C LEU A 125 -16.53 16.94 3.03
N TYR A 126 -17.25 15.89 3.44
CA TYR A 126 -18.55 16.02 4.07
C TYR A 126 -18.44 16.78 5.39
N LEU A 127 -17.54 16.36 6.29
CA LEU A 127 -17.36 16.99 7.62
C LEU A 127 -16.80 18.41 7.53
N HIS A 128 -15.90 18.67 6.58
CA HIS A 128 -15.20 19.94 6.42
C HIS A 128 -15.40 20.52 5.00
N PRO A 129 -16.63 21.00 4.69
CA PRO A 129 -16.96 21.54 3.38
C PRO A 129 -16.07 22.73 3.01
N ALA A 130 -15.90 22.99 1.72
CA ALA A 130 -15.16 24.17 1.27
C ALA A 130 -15.93 25.45 1.64
N PRO A 131 -15.24 26.57 1.90
CA PRO A 131 -15.91 27.84 2.21
C PRO A 131 -16.94 28.25 1.15
N GLU A 132 -16.65 27.99 -0.13
CA GLU A 132 -17.52 28.24 -1.27
C GLU A 132 -18.79 27.36 -1.31
N GLN A 133 -18.84 26.28 -0.53
CA GLN A 133 -19.97 25.36 -0.45
C GLN A 133 -20.88 25.63 0.76
N LEU A 134 -20.47 26.50 1.69
CA LEU A 134 -21.21 26.75 2.93
C LEU A 134 -22.61 27.31 2.66
N TRP A 135 -22.78 28.11 1.61
CA TRP A 135 -24.10 28.63 1.24
C TRP A 135 -25.07 27.50 0.88
N ALA A 136 -24.61 26.43 0.24
CA ALA A 136 -25.43 25.28 -0.11
C ALA A 136 -25.84 24.49 1.14
N VAL A 137 -24.92 24.33 2.10
CA VAL A 137 -25.22 23.72 3.41
C VAL A 137 -26.31 24.51 4.14
N VAL A 138 -26.23 25.84 4.11
CA VAL A 138 -27.24 26.72 4.71
C VAL A 138 -28.58 26.65 3.99
N ALA A 139 -28.56 26.66 2.66
CA ALA A 139 -29.76 26.60 1.83
C ALA A 139 -30.50 25.26 1.95
N GLU A 140 -29.77 24.15 2.05
CA GLU A 140 -30.33 22.81 2.28
C GLU A 140 -30.95 22.70 3.70
N GLY A 141 -30.32 23.33 4.70
CA GLY A 141 -30.85 23.44 6.06
C GLY A 141 -30.73 22.19 6.93
N SER A 142 -30.60 21.00 6.35
CA SER A 142 -30.49 19.71 7.05
C SER A 142 -29.23 19.60 7.93
N ARG A 143 -28.16 20.30 7.54
CA ARG A 143 -26.82 20.21 8.14
C ARG A 143 -26.39 21.48 8.88
N VAL A 144 -27.27 22.48 8.96
CA VAL A 144 -27.00 23.71 9.70
C VAL A 144 -26.96 23.40 11.19
N TRP A 145 -25.91 23.86 11.87
CA TRP A 145 -25.70 23.64 13.30
C TRP A 145 -25.68 22.16 13.73
N GLU A 146 -25.19 21.29 12.85
CA GLU A 146 -25.17 19.84 13.08
C GLU A 146 -24.22 19.42 14.22
N ARG A 147 -23.16 20.20 14.52
CA ARG A 147 -22.13 19.85 15.51
C ARG A 147 -22.54 20.21 16.93
N ARG A 148 -22.35 19.28 17.86
CA ARG A 148 -22.72 19.37 19.29
C ARG A 148 -21.48 19.33 20.18
N VAL A 149 -21.55 19.89 21.37
CA VAL A 149 -20.41 20.02 22.31
C VAL A 149 -19.69 18.69 22.60
N GLY A 150 -20.43 17.58 22.62
CA GLY A 150 -19.89 16.24 22.85
C GLY A 150 -19.27 15.57 21.61
N ASP A 151 -19.40 16.16 20.43
CA ASP A 151 -18.85 15.58 19.20
C ASP A 151 -17.34 15.86 19.11
N ALA A 152 -16.59 14.89 18.58
CA ALA A 152 -15.12 15.01 18.44
C ALA A 152 -14.69 16.16 17.51
N ASP A 153 -15.56 16.55 16.56
CA ASP A 153 -15.34 17.65 15.62
C ASP A 153 -15.95 18.98 16.06
N PHE A 154 -16.48 19.06 17.28
CA PHE A 154 -16.96 20.32 17.84
C PHE A 154 -15.83 21.33 18.00
N GLY A 155 -16.04 22.54 17.49
CA GLY A 155 -15.04 23.60 17.49
C GLY A 155 -13.93 23.39 16.47
N GLN A 156 -14.01 22.40 15.57
CA GLN A 156 -13.03 22.25 14.49
C GLN A 156 -13.38 23.15 13.29
N VAL A 157 -12.39 23.87 12.75
CA VAL A 157 -12.55 24.69 11.54
C VAL A 157 -11.46 24.37 10.52
N ARG A 158 -11.85 24.26 9.25
CA ARG A 158 -10.99 23.97 8.10
C ARG A 158 -10.12 25.19 7.79
N LEU A 159 -8.81 25.00 7.83
CA LEU A 159 -7.81 25.99 7.43
C LEU A 159 -7.49 25.92 5.94
N GLY A 160 -7.52 24.73 5.34
CA GLY A 160 -7.10 24.55 3.96
C GLY A 160 -7.14 23.09 3.52
N LEU A 161 -6.32 22.78 2.51
CA LEU A 161 -6.10 21.42 2.02
C LEU A 161 -4.65 21.02 2.28
N GLY A 162 -4.42 19.75 2.61
CA GLY A 162 -3.08 19.24 2.87
C GLY A 162 -3.01 17.72 2.88
N PRO A 163 -1.81 17.17 3.08
CA PRO A 163 -1.59 15.74 3.19
C PRO A 163 -2.13 15.20 4.52
N GLN A 164 -2.77 14.04 4.48
CA GLN A 164 -3.12 13.26 5.67
C GLN A 164 -2.76 11.79 5.46
N ARG A 165 -2.52 11.06 6.55
CA ARG A 165 -2.29 9.62 6.47
C ARG A 165 -3.57 8.91 6.03
N LEU A 166 -3.41 7.80 5.31
CA LEU A 166 -4.52 6.89 5.01
C LEU A 166 -5.13 6.39 6.34
N ALA A 167 -6.46 6.37 6.41
CA ALA A 167 -7.19 5.96 7.62
C ALA A 167 -6.85 4.54 8.07
N THR A 168 -6.65 3.62 7.12
CA THR A 168 -6.07 2.29 7.28
C THR A 168 -4.55 2.40 7.14
N PRO A 169 -3.75 2.43 8.22
CA PRO A 169 -2.30 2.53 8.09
C PRO A 169 -1.76 1.31 7.33
N LEU A 170 -0.87 1.54 6.36
CA LEU A 170 -0.18 0.46 5.66
C LEU A 170 1.11 0.14 6.41
N SER A 171 1.27 -1.12 6.82
CA SER A 171 2.50 -1.55 7.48
C SER A 171 3.29 -2.53 6.63
N ALA A 172 4.61 -2.35 6.68
CA ALA A 172 5.54 -3.30 6.12
C ALA A 172 5.60 -4.53 7.04
N PRO A 173 5.60 -5.74 6.48
CA PRO A 173 5.77 -6.94 7.27
C PRO A 173 7.19 -7.04 7.86
N GLN A 174 7.33 -7.82 8.93
CA GLN A 174 8.64 -8.18 9.47
C GLN A 174 9.33 -9.12 8.46
N THR A 175 10.30 -8.59 7.73
CA THR A 175 10.96 -9.27 6.61
C THR A 175 12.28 -9.89 7.04
N ALA A 176 12.71 -10.92 6.31
CA ALA A 176 14.11 -11.35 6.27
C ALA A 176 15.01 -10.16 5.84
N PRO A 177 16.34 -10.21 6.10
CA PRO A 177 17.25 -9.16 5.66
C PRO A 177 17.03 -8.79 4.19
N VAL A 178 17.06 -7.48 3.86
CA VAL A 178 16.72 -6.96 2.53
C VAL A 178 17.54 -7.63 1.41
N ASP A 179 18.75 -8.07 1.74
CA ASP A 179 19.68 -8.75 0.83
C ASP A 179 19.19 -10.14 0.35
N GLU A 180 18.23 -10.74 1.05
CA GLU A 180 17.66 -12.05 0.71
C GLU A 180 16.35 -11.96 -0.11
N LEU A 181 15.80 -10.76 -0.25
CA LEU A 181 14.53 -10.52 -0.93
C LEU A 181 14.72 -10.32 -2.43
N GLU A 182 13.71 -10.69 -3.21
CA GLU A 182 13.69 -10.40 -4.64
C GLU A 182 13.56 -8.87 -4.85
N PRO A 183 14.54 -8.21 -5.51
CA PRO A 183 14.70 -6.76 -5.47
C PRO A 183 13.57 -6.01 -6.20
N LEU A 184 12.97 -6.61 -7.23
CA LEU A 184 11.88 -5.97 -7.97
C LEU A 184 10.61 -5.91 -7.10
N CYS A 185 10.25 -7.03 -6.47
CA CYS A 185 9.10 -7.12 -5.58
C CYS A 185 9.30 -6.28 -4.32
N ALA A 186 10.47 -6.32 -3.71
CA ALA A 186 10.81 -5.48 -2.56
C ALA A 186 10.70 -3.98 -2.91
N GLY A 187 11.27 -3.55 -4.03
CA GLY A 187 11.16 -2.17 -4.50
C GLY A 187 9.72 -1.77 -4.87
N ALA A 188 8.92 -2.70 -5.42
CA ALA A 188 7.52 -2.45 -5.70
C ALA A 188 6.69 -2.24 -4.43
N MET A 189 6.94 -3.04 -3.39
CA MET A 189 6.30 -2.90 -2.07
C MET A 189 6.67 -1.56 -1.41
N GLN A 190 7.95 -1.19 -1.40
CA GLN A 190 8.40 0.09 -0.83
C GLN A 190 7.75 1.28 -1.53
N ARG A 191 7.70 1.27 -2.87
CA ARG A 191 6.98 2.30 -3.65
C ARG A 191 5.49 2.31 -3.35
N PHE A 192 4.87 1.13 -3.19
CA PHE A 192 3.46 1.02 -2.83
C PHE A 192 3.18 1.71 -1.50
N LEU A 193 3.99 1.45 -0.46
CA LEU A 193 3.87 2.10 0.84
C LEU A 193 4.05 3.61 0.76
N ALA A 194 5.07 4.08 0.03
CA ALA A 194 5.35 5.51 -0.12
C ALA A 194 4.22 6.27 -0.83
N VAL A 195 3.64 5.69 -1.89
CA VAL A 195 2.62 6.35 -2.72
C VAL A 195 1.22 6.25 -2.10
N HIS A 196 0.92 5.16 -1.39
CA HIS A 196 -0.43 4.90 -0.88
C HIS A 196 -0.59 5.09 0.63
N GLY A 197 0.47 5.42 1.35
CA GLY A 197 0.42 5.70 2.79
C GLY A 197 -0.17 7.05 3.16
N GLN A 198 -0.26 7.99 2.20
CA GLN A 198 -0.79 9.34 2.41
C GLN A 198 -1.76 9.74 1.30
N LEU A 199 -2.69 10.63 1.65
CA LEU A 199 -3.65 11.24 0.74
C LEU A 199 -3.42 12.75 0.73
N ASP A 200 -3.26 13.28 -0.47
CA ASP A 200 -3.20 14.72 -0.70
C ASP A 200 -4.58 15.34 -0.89
N GLY A 201 -4.64 16.65 -0.69
CA GLY A 201 -5.81 17.46 -0.96
C GLY A 201 -6.98 17.19 -0.01
N LEU A 202 -6.71 16.79 1.23
CA LEU A 202 -7.74 16.59 2.25
C LEU A 202 -7.90 17.84 3.13
N PRO A 203 -9.13 18.16 3.59
CA PRO A 203 -9.37 19.25 4.52
C PRO A 203 -8.51 19.14 5.77
N VAL A 204 -7.65 20.13 6.00
CA VAL A 204 -6.91 20.27 7.26
C VAL A 204 -7.72 21.18 8.15
N ALA A 205 -8.12 20.66 9.31
CA ALA A 205 -8.88 21.41 10.29
C ALA A 205 -8.09 21.57 11.60
N VAL A 206 -8.33 22.68 12.27
CA VAL A 206 -7.80 22.97 13.60
C VAL A 206 -8.94 22.95 14.60
N SER A 207 -8.71 22.34 15.76
CA SER A 207 -9.64 22.44 16.89
C SER A 207 -9.41 23.76 17.60
N LEU A 208 -10.37 24.69 17.53
CA LEU A 208 -10.31 25.97 18.25
C LEU A 208 -10.32 25.76 19.76
N ARG A 209 -10.83 24.63 20.25
CA ARG A 209 -10.81 24.27 21.68
C ARG A 209 -9.41 23.98 22.21
N ALA A 210 -8.48 23.61 21.33
CA ALA A 210 -7.10 23.30 21.70
C ALA A 210 -6.24 24.55 21.91
N PHE A 211 -6.74 25.74 21.54
CA PHE A 211 -5.96 26.98 21.56
C PHE A 211 -6.74 28.09 22.26
N TYR A 212 -6.07 28.85 23.13
CA TYR A 212 -6.66 30.03 23.74
C TYR A 212 -6.81 31.19 22.75
N HIS A 213 -5.86 31.34 21.83
CA HIS A 213 -5.91 32.33 20.77
C HIS A 213 -5.34 31.75 19.47
N VAL A 214 -5.84 32.22 18.33
CA VAL A 214 -5.33 31.87 17.00
C VAL A 214 -5.03 33.17 16.26
N THR A 215 -3.78 33.33 15.84
CA THR A 215 -3.33 34.52 15.11
C THR A 215 -3.14 34.19 13.63
N LEU A 216 -3.85 34.91 12.76
CA LEU A 216 -3.64 34.84 11.32
C LEU A 216 -2.66 35.94 10.92
N SER A 217 -1.57 35.57 10.25
CA SER A 217 -0.52 36.49 9.82
C SER A 217 -0.22 36.30 8.33
N GLY A 218 0.33 37.34 7.71
CA GLY A 218 0.61 37.37 6.27
C GLY A 218 0.03 38.62 5.63
N ASP A 219 -0.18 38.53 4.31
CA ASP A 219 -0.85 39.56 3.52
C ASP A 219 -2.25 39.91 4.12
N PRO A 220 -2.58 41.20 4.30
CA PRO A 220 -3.83 41.60 4.96
C PRO A 220 -5.10 41.05 4.30
N ASP A 221 -5.17 41.07 2.97
CA ASP A 221 -6.37 40.62 2.24
C ASP A 221 -6.55 39.10 2.38
N SER A 222 -5.45 38.37 2.29
CA SER A 222 -5.40 36.91 2.48
C SER A 222 -5.78 36.51 3.92
N ALA A 223 -5.23 37.19 4.92
CA ALA A 223 -5.53 36.93 6.33
C ALA A 223 -7.00 37.22 6.66
N GLN A 224 -7.55 38.33 6.15
CA GLN A 224 -8.96 38.67 6.33
C GLN A 224 -9.88 37.68 5.60
N ALA A 225 -9.51 37.22 4.40
CA ALA A 225 -10.26 36.21 3.67
C ALA A 225 -10.30 34.87 4.44
N ALA A 226 -9.15 34.44 4.97
CA ALA A 226 -9.07 33.27 5.82
C ALA A 226 -9.92 33.42 7.09
N ALA A 227 -9.84 34.57 7.77
CA ALA A 227 -10.67 34.85 8.94
C ALA A 227 -12.16 34.73 8.63
N ARG A 228 -12.63 35.33 7.52
CA ARG A 228 -14.02 35.21 7.08
C ARG A 228 -14.41 33.76 6.80
N ALA A 229 -13.57 32.98 6.14
CA ALA A 229 -13.83 31.58 5.85
C ALA A 229 -13.97 30.74 7.14
N LEU A 230 -13.08 30.96 8.12
CA LEU A 230 -13.12 30.26 9.41
C LEU A 230 -14.36 30.62 10.21
N VAL A 231 -14.69 31.90 10.30
CA VAL A 231 -15.89 32.38 10.98
C VAL A 231 -17.15 31.84 10.29
N ALA A 232 -17.23 31.93 8.96
CA ALA A 232 -18.36 31.42 8.17
C ALA A 232 -18.58 29.93 8.45
N GLN A 233 -17.53 29.11 8.41
CA GLN A 233 -17.67 27.69 8.69
C GLN A 233 -18.09 27.42 10.14
N ALA A 234 -17.52 28.16 11.10
CA ALA A 234 -17.88 28.01 12.51
C ALA A 234 -19.38 28.30 12.74
N VAL A 235 -19.90 29.41 12.19
CA VAL A 235 -21.32 29.80 12.38
C VAL A 235 -22.30 28.95 11.56
N THR A 236 -21.87 28.35 10.45
CA THR A 236 -22.69 27.42 9.68
C THR A 236 -22.88 26.10 10.44
N LEU A 237 -21.82 25.57 11.06
CA LEU A 237 -21.84 24.22 11.65
C LEU A 237 -22.12 24.19 13.15
N HIS A 238 -22.10 25.33 13.85
CA HIS A 238 -22.35 25.42 15.29
C HIS A 238 -23.49 26.39 15.61
N SER A 239 -24.37 26.00 16.53
CA SER A 239 -25.47 26.84 16.98
C SER A 239 -24.95 28.09 17.71
N PRO A 240 -25.61 29.25 17.57
CA PRO A 240 -25.29 30.43 18.38
C PRO A 240 -25.44 30.15 19.89
N THR A 241 -26.36 29.26 20.28
CA THR A 241 -26.60 28.90 21.70
C THR A 241 -25.58 27.91 22.26
N THR A 242 -24.78 27.24 21.43
CA THR A 242 -23.77 26.28 21.92
C THR A 242 -22.52 26.96 22.44
N TRP A 243 -22.21 28.18 21.99
CA TRP A 243 -21.04 28.94 22.46
C TRP A 243 -21.29 29.70 23.76
N SER A 244 -22.55 29.88 24.14
CA SER A 244 -22.97 30.64 25.34
C SER A 244 -23.12 29.78 26.60
N SER A 245 -22.81 28.47 26.52
CA SER A 245 -22.81 27.58 27.68
C SER A 245 -21.62 27.94 28.58
N PRO A 246 -21.82 28.37 29.83
CA PRO A 246 -20.74 28.39 30.80
C PRO A 246 -20.27 26.95 31.01
N TRP A 247 -18.95 26.80 31.12
CA TRP A 247 -18.26 25.54 31.39
C TRP A 247 -18.73 24.89 32.68
#